data_AF-A0A6A5SFW0-F1
#
_entry.id   AF-A0A6A5SFW0-F1
#
_cell.length_a   1.000
_cell.length_b   1.000
_cell.length_c   1.000
_cell.angle_alpha   90.00
_cell.angle_beta   90.00
_cell.angle_gamma   90.00
#
_symmetry.space_group_name_H-M   'P 1'
#
loop_
_entity.id
_entity.type
_entity.pdbx_description
1 polymer ?
#
loop_
_entity_poly.entity_id
_entity_poly.type
_entity_poly.pdbx_seq_one_letter_code
_entity_poly.pdbx_strand_id
1 'polypeptide(L)'
;MRPSAHRIQVPRGALSSKTTRTSDRPCPRQFSYRHPRQILAAHQGSLRPQLPFLYPSGQHLSNGQLQRLFSISVNHKKFIKETAKLSVRYSILIFLLTSCFSVASLGILSEQQERAFPSPHEWSLITRVRFRRGKWWQVPENNEEEGFPNWARVYSELEYALNRLEHPNKDGAGLMELEEGGILVPGVGKAGFDVSAKSEEWRQGYYEVLMDMAGAAERLDGWVTEKWRRNVWAPEFIESATNPRPKAVLPGMPEPPDEEHRVPAAEAPETFYLKIITSKGFTTYQRLSAALGYADWLSFKKLPDSAEEMYRWALDIAIAGLPTPEPSTVINRETGILSFTAPKEAITSNVVYAATNLATFLAEQRRVASALPIFISVLRARLGADEARILTTEQRKDSSLIGTLVSLLAEPDYPPVPPSGDEPLLRKETDRCEEAALKNYIGEILFATASSSPTQRQQGLSWVRDAVSTSKLAQSLDSIRTKDDLRKKCEQCEEVGLEAWGKIMTYLAAEAREKRDKAKSGGLTGLVWKVKGTKGLDEEVENLEGEEEGVTMRLNKLRSKMMKEEYEDLDRKFARTFVF
;
A
#
# COMPACT_ATOMS: atom_id res chain seq x y z
N MET A 1 49.94 -18.47 13.18
CA MET A 1 49.54 -17.87 14.47
C MET A 1 48.02 -17.90 14.56
N ARG A 2 47.46 -18.73 15.45
CA ARG A 2 46.01 -18.86 15.71
C ARG A 2 45.66 -18.06 16.97
N PRO A 3 44.58 -17.26 17.01
CA PRO A 3 44.05 -16.77 18.27
C PRO A 3 43.07 -17.78 18.87
N SER A 4 43.11 -17.83 20.20
CA SER A 4 42.52 -18.80 21.12
C SER A 4 41.05 -18.49 21.46
N ALA A 5 40.25 -19.55 21.63
CA ALA A 5 38.87 -19.51 22.07
C ALA A 5 38.75 -19.13 23.57
N HIS A 6 37.86 -18.18 23.88
CA HIS A 6 37.50 -17.83 25.26
C HIS A 6 36.39 -18.74 25.81
N ARG A 7 36.68 -19.33 26.97
CA ARG A 7 35.82 -20.23 27.75
C ARG A 7 34.95 -19.40 28.70
N ILE A 8 33.64 -19.58 28.63
CA ILE A 8 32.67 -18.91 29.52
C ILE A 8 32.74 -19.55 30.92
N GLN A 9 32.95 -18.72 31.94
CA GLN A 9 32.89 -19.09 33.36
C GLN A 9 31.50 -18.75 33.93
N VAL A 10 30.90 -19.71 34.65
CA VAL A 10 29.66 -19.55 35.39
C VAL A 10 29.98 -19.00 36.79
N PRO A 11 29.24 -18.02 37.33
CA PRO A 11 29.56 -17.45 38.64
C PRO A 11 29.19 -18.40 39.78
N ARG A 12 30.21 -18.72 40.59
CA ARG A 12 30.09 -19.26 41.96
C ARG A 12 29.75 -18.12 42.92
N GLY A 13 28.55 -18.14 43.50
CA GLY A 13 28.16 -17.33 44.65
C GLY A 13 28.27 -18.12 45.96
N ALA A 14 28.77 -17.47 47.00
CA ALA A 14 29.44 -18.07 48.16
C ALA A 14 28.52 -18.60 49.28
N LEU A 15 29.06 -19.58 50.01
CA LEU A 15 28.59 -20.10 51.28
C LEU A 15 28.86 -19.10 52.42
N SER A 16 27.85 -18.82 53.24
CA SER A 16 28.02 -18.39 54.63
C SER A 16 26.92 -19.03 55.49
N SER A 17 27.25 -19.33 56.75
CA SER A 17 26.68 -20.44 57.52
C SER A 17 26.13 -20.04 58.89
N LYS A 18 25.14 -20.84 59.34
CA LYS A 18 24.69 -21.15 60.73
C LYS A 18 24.03 -20.00 61.53
N THR A 19 22.98 -20.19 62.33
CA THR A 19 22.87 -21.18 63.44
C THR A 19 21.41 -21.31 63.96
N THR A 20 20.99 -22.57 64.19
CA THR A 20 20.02 -23.13 65.17
C THR A 20 18.64 -22.49 65.44
N ARG A 21 17.58 -23.32 65.31
CA ARG A 21 16.89 -23.91 66.48
C ARG A 21 16.05 -25.13 66.10
N THR A 22 16.08 -26.09 67.00
CA THR A 22 15.46 -27.42 67.05
C THR A 22 13.94 -27.38 67.21
N SER A 23 13.24 -28.39 66.68
CA SER A 23 12.41 -29.34 67.46
C SER A 23 11.23 -29.91 66.65
N ASP A 24 11.31 -31.23 66.44
CA ASP A 24 10.27 -32.27 66.53
C ASP A 24 8.83 -32.10 65.99
N ARG A 25 8.55 -33.04 65.08
CA ARG A 25 7.40 -33.97 64.94
C ARG A 25 6.07 -33.49 64.31
N PRO A 26 5.56 -34.25 63.32
CA PRO A 26 4.20 -34.11 62.79
C PRO A 26 3.19 -34.88 63.67
N CYS A 27 2.08 -34.25 64.02
CA CYS A 27 0.97 -34.89 64.72
C CYS A 27 -0.27 -34.96 63.80
N PRO A 28 -0.98 -36.10 63.72
CA PRO A 28 -2.06 -36.32 62.76
C PRO A 28 -3.42 -35.77 63.22
N ARG A 29 -4.31 -35.65 62.24
CA ARG A 29 -5.71 -35.19 62.31
C ARG A 29 -6.47 -35.68 63.55
N GLN A 30 -7.14 -34.76 64.22
CA GLN A 30 -8.23 -35.07 65.15
C GLN A 30 -9.57 -34.63 64.56
N PHE A 31 -10.41 -35.62 64.25
CA PHE A 31 -11.86 -35.44 64.18
C PHE A 31 -12.38 -35.27 65.62
N SER A 32 -12.93 -34.10 65.94
CA SER A 32 -14.08 -33.97 66.84
C SER A 32 -14.38 -32.51 67.10
N TYR A 33 -15.54 -32.03 66.66
CA TYR A 33 -16.35 -31.14 67.48
C TYR A 33 -17.82 -31.46 67.21
N ARG A 34 -18.43 -32.16 68.17
CA ARG A 34 -19.88 -32.31 68.27
C ARG A 34 -20.47 -30.97 68.72
N HIS A 35 -21.56 -30.54 68.10
CA HIS A 35 -22.59 -29.78 68.82
C HIS A 35 -23.85 -30.67 68.97
N PRO A 36 -24.44 -30.74 70.18
CA PRO A 36 -25.58 -31.58 70.46
C PRO A 36 -26.91 -30.83 70.27
N ARG A 37 -27.98 -31.62 70.21
CA ARG A 37 -29.42 -31.27 70.32
C ARG A 37 -30.17 -31.11 68.99
N GLN A 38 -30.48 -32.26 68.38
CA GLN A 38 -31.77 -32.44 67.76
C GLN A 38 -32.59 -33.41 68.63
N ILE A 39 -33.55 -32.83 69.34
CA ILE A 39 -34.63 -33.53 70.03
C ILE A 39 -35.53 -34.07 68.92
N LEU A 40 -35.46 -35.37 68.65
CA LEU A 40 -36.54 -36.07 67.97
C LEU A 40 -37.47 -36.58 69.06
N ALA A 41 -38.56 -35.83 69.25
CA ALA A 41 -39.78 -36.38 69.80
C ALA A 41 -40.24 -37.48 68.84
N ALA A 42 -40.15 -38.73 69.28
CA ALA A 42 -40.78 -39.86 68.60
C ALA A 42 -41.77 -40.50 69.57
N HIS A 43 -42.99 -40.58 69.08
CA HIS A 43 -44.19 -41.04 69.75
C HIS A 43 -44.07 -42.43 70.38
N GLN A 44 -44.85 -42.62 71.45
CA GLN A 44 -45.15 -43.91 72.02
C GLN A 44 -45.76 -44.83 70.96
N GLY A 45 -45.23 -46.05 70.82
CA GLY A 45 -45.90 -47.16 70.15
C GLY A 45 -45.22 -47.67 68.88
N SER A 46 -44.22 -48.55 69.04
CA SER A 46 -44.11 -49.85 68.33
C SER A 46 -42.66 -50.37 68.36
N LEU A 47 -42.51 -51.66 68.70
CA LEU A 47 -41.24 -52.36 68.87
C LEU A 47 -40.69 -52.90 67.53
N ARG A 48 -40.43 -52.05 66.53
CA ARG A 48 -39.58 -52.42 65.38
C ARG A 48 -38.92 -51.21 64.71
N PRO A 49 -37.59 -51.16 64.58
CA PRO A 49 -36.93 -50.11 63.80
C PRO A 49 -37.25 -50.31 62.31
N GLN A 50 -38.04 -49.40 61.73
CA GLN A 50 -38.26 -49.35 60.28
C GLN A 50 -37.15 -48.52 59.64
N LEU A 51 -36.35 -49.16 58.79
CA LEU A 51 -35.30 -48.51 57.99
C LEU A 51 -35.95 -47.78 56.81
N PRO A 52 -35.79 -46.44 56.68
CA PRO A 52 -36.53 -45.63 55.71
C PRO A 52 -36.06 -45.76 54.25
N PHE A 53 -35.14 -46.68 53.93
CA PHE A 53 -34.61 -46.85 52.57
C PHE A 53 -35.37 -47.89 51.72
N LEU A 54 -36.37 -48.59 52.26
CA LEU A 54 -37.09 -49.65 51.56
C LEU A 54 -38.57 -49.36 51.22
N TYR A 55 -39.03 -48.11 51.38
CA TYR A 55 -40.36 -47.70 50.94
C TYR A 55 -40.28 -46.52 49.96
N PRO A 56 -40.53 -46.72 48.65
CA PRO A 56 -40.89 -45.63 47.76
C PRO A 56 -42.39 -45.39 47.94
N SER A 57 -42.77 -44.68 49.02
CA SER A 57 -44.18 -44.34 49.23
C SER A 57 -44.39 -42.84 49.10
N GLY A 58 -45.14 -42.49 48.06
CA GLY A 58 -45.96 -41.29 48.02
C GLY A 58 -45.24 -40.06 47.50
N GLN A 59 -45.29 -39.89 46.18
CA GLN A 59 -45.41 -38.58 45.56
C GLN A 59 -46.59 -37.83 46.21
N HIS A 60 -46.30 -37.05 47.23
CA HIS A 60 -47.12 -35.90 47.58
C HIS A 60 -46.17 -34.73 47.75
N LEU A 61 -46.04 -33.96 46.66
CA LEU A 61 -45.44 -32.63 46.64
C LEU A 61 -46.25 -31.74 47.58
N SER A 62 -45.99 -31.84 48.88
CA SER A 62 -46.50 -30.89 49.85
C SER A 62 -45.66 -29.62 49.75
N ASN A 63 -46.33 -28.47 49.71
CA ASN A 63 -45.72 -27.14 49.63
C ASN A 63 -44.63 -26.87 50.69
N GLY A 64 -44.54 -27.71 51.74
CA GLY A 64 -43.49 -27.67 52.74
C GLY A 64 -42.10 -28.18 52.28
N GLN A 65 -42.00 -29.03 51.26
CA GLN A 65 -40.70 -29.43 50.69
C GLN A 65 -40.11 -28.36 49.76
N LEU A 66 -40.95 -27.64 48.99
CA LEU A 66 -40.51 -26.47 48.22
C LEU A 66 -40.11 -25.31 49.14
N GLN A 67 -40.82 -25.09 50.26
CA GLN A 67 -40.40 -24.11 51.27
C GLN A 67 -39.14 -24.51 52.03
N ARG A 68 -38.76 -25.80 52.11
CA ARG A 68 -37.45 -26.22 52.65
C ARG A 68 -36.30 -26.08 51.64
N LEU A 69 -36.59 -26.15 50.35
CA LEU A 69 -35.62 -25.81 49.29
C LEU A 69 -35.35 -24.30 49.24
N PHE A 70 -36.32 -23.46 49.65
CA PHE A 70 -36.18 -21.99 49.72
C PHE A 70 -36.10 -21.43 51.15
N SER A 71 -36.03 -22.26 52.19
CA SER A 71 -35.79 -21.78 53.56
C SER A 71 -34.32 -21.45 53.69
N ILE A 72 -33.95 -20.25 53.24
CA ILE A 72 -32.62 -19.69 53.42
C ILE A 72 -32.36 -19.62 54.93
N SER A 73 -31.58 -20.57 55.46
CA SER A 73 -31.12 -20.55 56.84
C SER A 73 -30.40 -19.22 57.11
N VAL A 74 -30.41 -18.74 58.35
CA VAL A 74 -29.75 -17.46 58.72
C VAL A 74 -28.27 -17.45 58.30
N ASN A 75 -27.63 -18.63 58.26
CA ASN A 75 -26.26 -18.81 57.77
C ASN A 75 -26.17 -18.68 56.23
N HIS A 76 -27.14 -19.19 55.47
CA HIS A 76 -27.21 -18.95 54.03
C HIS A 76 -27.50 -17.49 53.68
N LYS A 77 -28.28 -16.74 54.47
CA LYS A 77 -28.49 -15.30 54.24
C LYS A 77 -27.21 -14.49 54.43
N LYS A 78 -26.41 -14.83 55.45
CA LYS A 78 -25.08 -14.21 55.66
C LYS A 78 -24.11 -14.59 54.55
N PHE A 79 -24.05 -15.87 54.17
CA PHE A 79 -23.24 -16.34 53.06
C PHE A 79 -23.60 -15.62 51.75
N ILE A 80 -24.87 -15.60 51.35
CA ILE A 80 -25.32 -14.90 50.12
C ILE A 80 -24.98 -13.41 50.18
N LYS A 81 -25.15 -12.74 51.34
CA LYS A 81 -24.81 -11.32 51.50
C LYS A 81 -23.31 -11.08 51.38
N GLU A 82 -22.47 -11.94 51.95
CA GLU A 82 -21.01 -11.87 51.88
C GLU A 82 -20.50 -12.21 50.48
N THR A 83 -21.05 -13.26 49.85
CA THR A 83 -20.75 -13.64 48.47
C THR A 83 -21.17 -12.55 47.49
N ALA A 84 -22.34 -11.93 47.66
CA ALA A 84 -22.79 -10.81 46.83
C ALA A 84 -21.91 -9.57 47.02
N LYS A 85 -21.46 -9.28 48.25
CA LYS A 85 -20.53 -8.17 48.52
C LYS A 85 -19.16 -8.42 47.89
N LEU A 86 -18.67 -9.65 47.95
CA LEU A 86 -17.43 -10.06 47.30
C LEU A 86 -17.57 -10.03 45.77
N SER A 87 -18.66 -10.55 45.22
CA SER A 87 -18.89 -10.57 43.77
C SER A 87 -18.94 -9.16 43.20
N VAL A 88 -19.68 -8.24 43.82
CA VAL A 88 -19.71 -6.83 43.39
C VAL A 88 -18.31 -6.20 43.44
N ARG A 89 -17.54 -6.45 44.51
CA ARG A 89 -16.17 -5.92 44.64
C ARG A 89 -15.25 -6.45 43.53
N TYR A 90 -15.32 -7.74 43.23
CA TYR A 90 -14.52 -8.34 42.15
C TYR A 90 -15.01 -7.93 40.77
N SER A 91 -16.32 -7.79 40.55
CA SER A 91 -16.88 -7.27 39.29
C SER A 91 -16.41 -5.85 39.00
N ILE A 92 -16.37 -4.98 40.01
CA ILE A 92 -15.84 -3.61 39.85
C ILE A 92 -14.34 -3.66 39.53
N LEU A 93 -13.57 -4.48 40.24
CA LEU A 93 -12.13 -4.63 39.96
C LEU A 93 -11.85 -5.17 38.56
N ILE A 94 -12.58 -6.20 38.12
CA ILE A 94 -12.46 -6.77 36.78
C ILE A 94 -12.86 -5.73 35.73
N PHE A 95 -13.96 -5.00 35.94
CA PHE A 95 -14.38 -3.94 35.03
C PHE A 95 -13.33 -2.83 34.89
N LEU A 96 -12.72 -2.40 36.01
CA LEU A 96 -11.64 -1.40 35.98
C LEU A 96 -10.38 -1.94 35.29
N LEU A 97 -9.98 -3.18 35.58
CA LEU A 97 -8.81 -3.81 34.94
C LEU A 97 -9.02 -3.99 33.43
N THR A 98 -10.17 -4.51 33.02
CA THR A 98 -10.51 -4.72 31.60
C THR A 98 -10.66 -3.40 30.86
N SER A 99 -11.26 -2.38 31.47
CA SER A 99 -11.35 -1.03 30.89
C SER A 99 -9.97 -0.40 30.74
N CYS A 100 -9.12 -0.48 31.77
CA CYS A 100 -7.75 0.04 31.71
C CYS A 100 -6.92 -0.68 30.63
N PHE A 101 -7.01 -2.01 30.56
CA PHE A 101 -6.34 -2.79 29.51
C PHE A 101 -6.84 -2.41 28.11
N SER A 102 -8.15 -2.22 27.93
CA SER A 102 -8.73 -1.81 26.65
C SER A 102 -8.26 -0.42 26.23
N VAL A 103 -8.23 0.55 27.16
CA VAL A 103 -7.72 1.90 26.88
C VAL A 103 -6.23 1.88 26.57
N ALA A 104 -5.44 1.08 27.30
CA ALA A 104 -4.01 0.93 27.04
C ALA A 104 -3.76 0.29 25.66
N SER A 105 -4.51 -0.76 25.31
CA SER A 105 -4.43 -1.40 24.00
C SER A 105 -4.79 -0.44 22.85
N LEU A 106 -5.87 0.34 22.99
CA LEU A 106 -6.23 1.37 22.02
C LEU A 106 -5.16 2.48 21.91
N GLY A 107 -4.54 2.85 23.03
CA GLY A 107 -3.43 3.79 23.04
C GLY A 107 -2.21 3.28 22.26
N ILE A 108 -1.82 2.02 22.48
CA ILE A 108 -0.72 1.37 21.77
C ILE A 108 -1.02 1.26 20.28
N LEU A 109 -2.23 0.82 19.91
CA LEU A 109 -2.63 0.73 18.51
C LEU A 109 -2.66 2.11 17.83
N SER A 110 -3.15 3.14 18.52
CA SER A 110 -3.12 4.52 18.02
C SER A 110 -1.69 5.01 17.83
N GLU A 111 -0.77 4.68 18.73
CA GLU A 111 0.63 5.08 18.60
C GLU A 111 1.32 4.38 17.43
N GLN A 112 1.09 3.07 17.27
CA GLN A 112 1.58 2.31 16.12
C GLN A 112 1.05 2.88 14.80
N GLN A 113 -0.23 3.28 14.78
CA GLN A 113 -0.83 3.95 13.62
C GLN A 113 -0.23 5.32 13.36
N GLU A 114 0.07 6.12 14.40
CA GLU A 114 0.74 7.41 14.23
C GLU A 114 2.16 7.25 13.65
N ARG A 115 2.89 6.21 14.08
CA ARG A 115 4.22 5.93 13.54
C ARG A 115 4.19 5.42 12.10
N ALA A 116 3.17 4.63 11.76
CA ALA A 116 3.00 4.11 10.41
C ALA A 116 2.51 5.19 9.44
N PHE A 117 1.57 6.02 9.89
CA PHE A 117 0.92 7.07 9.13
C PHE A 117 0.95 8.39 9.93
N PRO A 118 2.06 9.13 9.89
CA PRO A 118 2.19 10.37 10.63
C PRO A 118 1.16 11.39 10.13
N SER A 119 0.53 12.09 11.06
CA SER A 119 -0.48 13.11 10.76
C SER A 119 -0.04 14.47 11.29
N PRO A 120 -0.35 15.59 10.59
CA PRO A 120 0.09 16.92 11.02
C PRO A 120 -0.35 17.24 12.45
N HIS A 121 0.58 17.76 13.27
CA HIS A 121 0.31 18.03 14.69
C HIS A 121 -0.72 19.13 14.90
N GLU A 122 -0.86 20.03 13.93
CA GLU A 122 -1.82 21.13 13.94
C GLU A 122 -3.27 20.68 13.76
N TRP A 123 -3.51 19.45 13.30
CA TRP A 123 -4.86 18.94 13.11
C TRP A 123 -5.50 18.54 14.44
N SER A 124 -6.80 18.77 14.56
CA SER A 124 -7.56 18.23 15.68
C SER A 124 -7.45 16.70 15.75
N LEU A 125 -7.43 16.15 16.97
CA LEU A 125 -7.31 14.71 17.23
C LEU A 125 -8.32 13.86 16.44
N ILE A 126 -9.53 14.37 16.25
CA ILE A 126 -10.58 13.67 15.49
C ILE A 126 -10.16 13.52 14.03
N THR A 127 -9.65 14.58 13.41
CA THR A 127 -9.21 14.57 12.00
C THR A 127 -8.01 13.64 11.84
N ARG A 128 -7.05 13.68 12.77
CA ARG A 128 -5.90 12.76 12.81
C ARG A 128 -6.32 11.29 12.92
N VAL A 129 -7.26 10.96 13.82
CA VAL A 129 -7.77 9.59 13.96
C VAL A 129 -8.49 9.12 12.69
N ARG A 130 -9.26 10.00 12.04
CA ARG A 130 -10.02 9.66 10.83
C ARG A 130 -9.12 9.46 9.62
N PHE A 131 -8.14 10.34 9.43
CA PHE A 131 -7.10 10.18 8.42
C PHE A 131 -6.34 8.87 8.57
N ARG A 132 -5.86 8.57 9.79
CA ARG A 132 -5.13 7.32 10.08
C ARG A 132 -5.99 6.09 9.88
N ARG A 133 -7.28 6.13 10.25
CA ARG A 133 -8.23 5.06 9.92
C ARG A 133 -8.36 4.87 8.41
N GLY A 134 -8.48 5.96 7.64
CA GLY A 134 -8.52 5.90 6.18
C GLY A 134 -7.28 5.21 5.59
N LYS A 135 -6.07 5.64 6.01
CA LYS A 135 -4.80 5.00 5.62
C LYS A 135 -4.71 3.54 6.06
N TRP A 136 -5.22 3.22 7.26
CA TRP A 136 -5.24 1.85 7.77
C TRP A 136 -6.04 0.91 6.87
N TRP A 137 -7.22 1.34 6.40
CA TRP A 137 -8.08 0.56 5.49
C TRP A 137 -7.54 0.45 4.05
N GLN A 138 -6.63 1.34 3.65
CA GLN A 138 -5.95 1.26 2.34
C GLN A 138 -4.96 0.10 2.29
N VAL A 139 -4.39 -0.30 3.43
CA VAL A 139 -3.46 -1.43 3.50
C VAL A 139 -4.28 -2.73 3.43
N PRO A 140 -4.11 -3.56 2.37
CA PRO A 140 -4.92 -4.77 2.19
C PRO A 140 -4.81 -5.77 3.36
N GLU A 141 -3.67 -5.78 4.04
CA GLU A 141 -3.34 -6.69 5.15
C GLU A 141 -4.15 -6.41 6.43
N ASN A 142 -4.72 -5.22 6.55
CA ASN A 142 -5.40 -4.76 7.75
C ASN A 142 -6.91 -5.01 7.74
N ASN A 143 -7.44 -5.58 6.67
CA ASN A 143 -8.88 -5.65 6.40
C ASN A 143 -9.49 -7.01 6.76
N GLU A 144 -10.80 -7.02 6.98
CA GLU A 144 -11.58 -8.21 7.35
C GLU A 144 -11.53 -9.31 6.27
N GLU A 145 -11.47 -8.91 5.00
CA GLU A 145 -11.21 -9.80 3.86
C GLU A 145 -9.75 -9.61 3.43
N GLU A 146 -8.93 -10.64 3.69
CA GLU A 146 -7.50 -10.62 3.38
C GLU A 146 -7.27 -10.39 1.87
N GLY A 147 -6.54 -9.31 1.54
CA GLY A 147 -6.04 -9.07 0.18
C GLY A 147 -6.74 -7.96 -0.62
N PHE A 148 -7.80 -7.33 -0.10
CA PHE A 148 -8.45 -6.20 -0.79
C PHE A 148 -8.72 -4.99 0.13
N PRO A 149 -8.31 -3.77 -0.28
CA PRO A 149 -8.72 -2.54 0.40
C PRO A 149 -10.23 -2.32 0.34
N ASN A 150 -10.86 -2.04 1.49
CA ASN A 150 -12.26 -1.63 1.52
C ASN A 150 -12.37 -0.14 1.14
N TRP A 151 -12.40 0.13 -0.17
CA TRP A 151 -12.41 1.50 -0.71
C TRP A 151 -13.59 2.33 -0.24
N ALA A 152 -14.75 1.73 0.02
CA ALA A 152 -15.92 2.41 0.56
C ALA A 152 -15.66 2.96 1.98
N ARG A 153 -15.04 2.16 2.85
CA ARG A 153 -14.63 2.61 4.19
C ARG A 153 -13.51 3.65 4.11
N VAL A 154 -12.51 3.44 3.23
CA VAL A 154 -11.44 4.42 2.99
C VAL A 154 -12.03 5.78 2.62
N TYR A 155 -12.90 5.82 1.62
CA TYR A 155 -13.54 7.05 1.16
C TYR A 155 -14.35 7.72 2.29
N SER A 156 -15.16 6.96 3.03
CA SER A 156 -15.97 7.54 4.12
C SER A 156 -15.13 8.15 5.24
N GLU A 157 -14.03 7.51 5.64
CA GLU A 157 -13.14 8.03 6.69
C GLU A 157 -12.38 9.27 6.23
N LEU A 158 -11.89 9.26 4.98
CA LEU A 158 -11.19 10.39 4.38
C LEU A 158 -12.12 11.56 4.07
N GLU A 159 -13.34 11.31 3.62
CA GLU A 159 -14.37 12.33 3.41
C GLU A 159 -14.70 13.04 4.72
N TYR A 160 -14.79 12.29 5.82
CA TYR A 160 -14.99 12.89 7.14
C TYR A 160 -13.82 13.78 7.55
N ALA A 161 -12.58 13.36 7.28
CA ALA A 161 -11.39 14.16 7.53
C ALA A 161 -11.37 15.41 6.65
N LEU A 162 -11.61 15.27 5.35
CA LEU A 162 -11.63 16.35 4.36
C LEU A 162 -12.67 17.42 4.72
N ASN A 163 -13.90 17.00 5.04
CA ASN A 163 -14.95 17.92 5.47
C ASN A 163 -14.49 18.76 6.68
N ARG A 164 -13.81 18.16 7.66
CA ARG A 164 -13.28 18.89 8.82
C ARG A 164 -12.14 19.84 8.48
N LEU A 165 -11.27 19.44 7.55
CA LEU A 165 -10.18 20.27 7.04
C LEU A 165 -10.68 21.47 6.25
N GLU A 166 -11.82 21.37 5.58
CA GLU A 166 -12.42 22.46 4.81
C GLU A 166 -13.44 23.29 5.60
N HIS A 167 -13.88 22.81 6.76
CA HIS A 167 -14.81 23.53 7.60
C HIS A 167 -14.15 24.74 8.30
N PRO A 168 -14.65 25.98 8.10
CA PRO A 168 -14.06 27.20 8.68
C PRO A 168 -14.00 27.22 10.21
N ASN A 169 -14.95 26.55 10.88
CA ASN A 169 -15.07 26.52 12.34
C ASN A 169 -14.30 25.35 12.99
N LYS A 170 -13.55 24.55 12.22
CA LYS A 170 -12.79 23.38 12.70
C LYS A 170 -11.33 23.52 12.30
N ASP A 171 -10.79 22.59 11.52
CA ASP A 171 -9.38 22.59 11.10
C ASP A 171 -9.15 23.46 9.84
N GLY A 172 -10.23 23.91 9.19
CA GLY A 172 -10.23 24.82 8.04
C GLY A 172 -10.22 26.30 8.37
N ALA A 173 -10.02 26.68 9.64
CA ALA A 173 -9.93 28.07 10.03
C ALA A 173 -8.78 28.78 9.27
N GLY A 174 -9.06 29.87 8.56
CA GLY A 174 -8.06 30.61 7.77
C GLY A 174 -7.85 30.14 6.33
N LEU A 175 -8.69 29.22 5.83
CA LEU A 175 -8.76 28.93 4.39
C LEU A 175 -9.47 30.08 3.66
N MET A 176 -8.87 30.55 2.57
CA MET A 176 -9.48 31.54 1.68
C MET A 176 -9.93 30.84 0.40
N GLU A 177 -11.16 31.10 -0.04
CA GLU A 177 -11.60 30.72 -1.38
C GLU A 177 -10.86 31.63 -2.40
N LEU A 178 -10.39 31.08 -3.53
CA LEU A 178 -9.70 31.87 -4.55
C LEU A 178 -10.68 32.84 -5.23
N GLU A 179 -10.40 34.15 -5.18
CA GLU A 179 -11.18 35.19 -5.88
C GLU A 179 -10.90 35.20 -7.40
N GLU A 180 -9.67 34.89 -7.83
CA GLU A 180 -9.26 34.79 -9.23
C GLU A 180 -9.18 33.32 -9.66
N GLY A 181 -10.14 32.87 -10.47
CA GLY A 181 -10.19 31.49 -10.98
C GLY A 181 -11.31 30.64 -10.40
N GLY A 182 -12.40 31.25 -9.94
CA GLY A 182 -13.70 30.61 -9.70
C GLY A 182 -14.33 30.02 -10.97
N ILE A 183 -13.59 29.16 -11.67
CA ILE A 183 -14.16 28.27 -12.66
C ILE A 183 -14.95 27.24 -11.84
N LEU A 184 -16.23 27.53 -11.62
CA LEU A 184 -17.22 26.46 -11.49
C LEU A 184 -17.13 25.68 -12.79
N VAL A 185 -16.25 24.68 -12.85
CA VAL A 185 -16.21 23.77 -14.00
C VAL A 185 -17.58 23.09 -14.00
N PRO A 186 -18.42 23.30 -15.03
CA PRO A 186 -19.78 22.77 -15.03
C PRO A 186 -19.72 21.24 -14.86
N GLY A 187 -20.26 20.74 -13.75
CA GLY A 187 -20.26 19.31 -13.42
C GLY A 187 -19.20 18.83 -12.41
N VAL A 188 -18.16 19.63 -12.09
CA VAL A 188 -17.01 19.17 -11.28
C VAL A 188 -16.88 19.87 -9.90
N GLY A 189 -17.59 20.97 -9.65
CA GLY A 189 -17.68 21.59 -8.31
C GLY A 189 -16.73 22.76 -8.04
N LYS A 190 -16.54 23.11 -6.75
CA LYS A 190 -15.81 24.32 -6.30
C LYS A 190 -14.32 24.26 -6.64
N ALA A 191 -13.75 25.41 -7.07
CA ALA A 191 -12.31 25.60 -7.22
C ALA A 191 -11.54 25.36 -5.90
N GLY A 192 -10.23 25.15 -6.02
CA GLY A 192 -9.31 24.98 -4.89
C GLY A 192 -9.29 26.14 -3.89
N PHE A 193 -8.59 25.94 -2.77
CA PHE A 193 -8.40 26.95 -1.72
C PHE A 193 -7.00 27.58 -1.80
N ASP A 194 -6.84 28.79 -1.27
CA ASP A 194 -5.53 29.38 -1.02
C ASP A 194 -5.03 28.89 0.33
N VAL A 195 -4.15 27.90 0.29
CA VAL A 195 -3.55 27.26 1.46
C VAL A 195 -2.18 27.85 1.79
N SER A 196 -1.73 28.90 1.10
CA SER A 196 -0.40 29.50 1.32
C SER A 196 -0.19 30.06 2.75
N ALA A 197 -1.26 30.44 3.45
CA ALA A 197 -1.21 30.91 4.82
C ALA A 197 -1.08 29.79 5.88
N LYS A 198 -1.21 28.52 5.48
CA LYS A 198 -1.11 27.35 6.36
C LYS A 198 0.34 26.85 6.46
N SER A 199 0.62 26.12 7.54
CA SER A 199 1.92 25.45 7.71
C SER A 199 2.18 24.43 6.60
N GLU A 200 3.46 24.06 6.45
CA GLU A 200 3.86 23.04 5.48
C GLU A 200 3.31 21.66 5.82
N GLU A 201 3.33 21.27 7.09
CA GLU A 201 2.75 20.00 7.56
C GLU A 201 1.25 19.93 7.22
N TRP A 202 0.51 21.02 7.47
CA TRP A 202 -0.92 21.08 7.16
C TRP A 202 -1.16 20.94 5.66
N ARG A 203 -0.39 21.66 4.83
CA ARG A 203 -0.48 21.59 3.36
C ARG A 203 -0.18 20.19 2.85
N GLN A 204 0.86 19.53 3.37
CA GLN A 204 1.22 18.17 2.95
C GLN A 204 0.12 17.17 3.32
N GLY A 205 -0.36 17.18 4.55
CA GLY A 205 -1.45 16.29 4.96
C GLY A 205 -2.73 16.53 4.15
N TYR A 206 -3.05 17.80 3.82
CA TYR A 206 -4.22 18.13 3.01
C TYR A 206 -4.07 17.62 1.56
N TYR A 207 -2.89 17.77 0.96
CA TYR A 207 -2.56 17.16 -0.33
C TYR A 207 -2.70 15.64 -0.30
N GLU A 208 -2.19 14.97 0.74
CA GLU A 208 -2.29 13.51 0.89
C GLU A 208 -3.74 13.05 1.00
N VAL A 209 -4.58 13.75 1.78
CA VAL A 209 -6.03 13.45 1.87
C VAL A 209 -6.69 13.59 0.50
N LEU A 210 -6.41 14.66 -0.25
CA LEU A 210 -7.02 14.88 -1.56
C LEU A 210 -6.58 13.81 -2.59
N MET A 211 -5.29 13.46 -2.62
CA MET A 211 -4.78 12.42 -3.52
C MET A 211 -5.37 11.05 -3.18
N ASP A 212 -5.47 10.71 -1.90
CA ASP A 212 -6.08 9.46 -1.46
C ASP A 212 -7.58 9.41 -1.76
N MET A 213 -8.28 10.54 -1.59
CA MET A 213 -9.69 10.68 -1.95
C MET A 213 -9.90 10.47 -3.45
N ALA A 214 -9.03 11.07 -4.28
CA ALA A 214 -9.05 10.86 -5.72
C ALA A 214 -8.87 9.37 -6.05
N GLY A 215 -7.82 8.73 -5.52
CA GLY A 215 -7.56 7.31 -5.76
C GLY A 215 -8.65 6.36 -5.22
N ALA A 216 -9.33 6.73 -4.13
CA ALA A 216 -10.49 5.98 -3.64
C ALA A 216 -11.72 6.19 -4.54
N ALA A 217 -11.95 7.41 -5.01
CA ALA A 217 -13.04 7.75 -5.94
C ALA A 217 -12.88 7.02 -7.29
N GLU A 218 -11.66 6.92 -7.82
CA GLU A 218 -11.39 6.17 -9.06
C GLU A 218 -11.82 4.70 -8.98
N ARG A 219 -11.62 4.09 -7.81
CA ARG A 219 -11.92 2.67 -7.57
C ARG A 219 -13.38 2.43 -7.20
N LEU A 220 -14.04 3.44 -6.64
CA LEU A 220 -15.48 3.46 -6.37
C LEU A 220 -16.30 3.98 -7.56
N ASP A 221 -15.66 4.23 -8.70
CA ASP A 221 -16.35 4.73 -9.87
C ASP A 221 -17.38 3.72 -10.39
N GLY A 222 -18.61 4.20 -10.62
CA GLY A 222 -19.76 3.37 -10.97
C GLY A 222 -20.38 2.60 -9.80
N TRP A 223 -19.84 2.71 -8.58
CA TRP A 223 -20.49 2.15 -7.39
C TRP A 223 -21.62 3.07 -6.93
N VAL A 224 -22.64 2.46 -6.33
CA VAL A 224 -23.85 3.17 -5.92
C VAL A 224 -24.11 2.95 -4.45
N THR A 225 -24.71 3.95 -3.83
CA THR A 225 -25.17 3.92 -2.45
C THR A 225 -26.53 4.63 -2.33
N GLU A 226 -27.11 4.56 -1.15
CA GLU A 226 -28.30 5.32 -0.77
C GLU A 226 -27.92 6.71 -0.24
N LYS A 227 -28.91 7.61 -0.12
CA LYS A 227 -28.74 8.93 0.52
C LYS A 227 -28.12 8.86 1.93
N TRP A 228 -28.33 7.78 2.67
CA TRP A 228 -27.81 7.57 4.02
C TRP A 228 -26.42 6.93 4.06
N ARG A 229 -25.87 6.52 2.90
CA ARG A 229 -24.54 5.92 2.72
C ARG A 229 -24.21 4.75 3.66
N ARG A 230 -25.22 3.93 4.00
CA ARG A 230 -25.05 2.80 4.94
C ARG A 230 -24.35 1.60 4.30
N ASN A 231 -24.72 1.30 3.06
CA ASN A 231 -24.20 0.18 2.28
C ASN A 231 -23.81 0.68 0.90
N VAL A 232 -22.84 0.01 0.28
CA VAL A 232 -22.37 0.35 -1.06
C VAL A 232 -22.42 -0.91 -1.90
N TRP A 233 -22.97 -0.78 -3.11
CA TRP A 233 -23.11 -1.86 -4.06
C TRP A 233 -22.22 -1.60 -5.27
N ALA A 234 -21.45 -2.63 -5.65
CA ALA A 234 -20.66 -2.62 -6.86
C ALA A 234 -21.58 -2.67 -8.11
N PRO A 235 -21.11 -2.15 -9.26
CA PRO A 235 -21.91 -2.12 -10.49
C PRO A 235 -22.37 -3.50 -11.00
N GLU A 236 -21.72 -4.59 -10.57
CA GLU A 236 -22.10 -5.96 -10.92
C GLU A 236 -23.44 -6.41 -10.31
N PHE A 237 -23.84 -5.82 -9.19
CA PHE A 237 -25.08 -6.13 -8.47
C PHE A 237 -26.23 -5.18 -8.86
N ILE A 238 -25.97 -4.23 -9.75
CA ILE A 238 -26.92 -3.17 -10.10
C ILE A 238 -27.36 -3.37 -11.53
N GLU A 239 -28.68 -3.35 -11.74
CA GLU A 239 -29.26 -3.32 -13.06
C GLU A 239 -28.94 -1.99 -13.74
N SER A 240 -28.29 -2.06 -14.89
CA SER A 240 -27.93 -0.89 -15.70
C SER A 240 -27.95 -1.25 -17.19
N ALA A 241 -27.89 -0.25 -18.06
CA ALA A 241 -27.84 -0.49 -19.51
C ALA A 241 -26.64 -1.36 -19.93
N THR A 242 -25.53 -1.28 -19.20
CA THR A 242 -24.33 -2.11 -19.40
C THR A 242 -24.42 -3.47 -18.71
N ASN A 243 -25.28 -3.61 -17.69
CA ASN A 243 -25.50 -4.84 -16.94
C ASN A 243 -27.02 -5.14 -16.78
N PRO A 244 -27.67 -5.73 -17.81
CA PRO A 244 -29.10 -6.04 -17.77
C PRO A 244 -29.46 -7.25 -16.88
N ARG A 245 -28.47 -7.98 -16.36
CA ARG A 245 -28.68 -9.15 -15.49
C ARG A 245 -27.72 -9.08 -14.30
N PRO A 246 -28.05 -8.30 -13.26
CA PRO A 246 -27.20 -8.16 -12.09
C PRO A 246 -27.00 -9.49 -11.37
N LYS A 247 -25.84 -9.64 -10.72
CA LYS A 247 -25.59 -10.76 -9.81
C LYS A 247 -26.51 -10.64 -8.58
N ALA A 248 -26.91 -11.78 -8.03
CA ALA A 248 -27.65 -11.80 -6.77
C ALA A 248 -26.74 -11.30 -5.63
N VAL A 249 -27.32 -10.54 -4.70
CA VAL A 249 -26.63 -10.10 -3.49
C VAL A 249 -26.24 -11.30 -2.61
N LEU A 250 -25.12 -11.17 -1.90
CA LEU A 250 -24.67 -12.20 -0.98
C LEU A 250 -25.69 -12.41 0.16
N PRO A 251 -25.86 -13.65 0.67
CA PRO A 251 -26.78 -13.92 1.77
C PRO A 251 -26.48 -13.04 2.99
N GLY A 252 -27.47 -12.26 3.44
CA GLY A 252 -27.35 -11.35 4.59
C GLY A 252 -27.04 -9.89 4.23
N MET A 253 -26.73 -9.58 2.96
CA MET A 253 -26.63 -8.21 2.48
C MET A 253 -28.01 -7.67 2.06
N PRO A 254 -28.29 -6.37 2.28
CA PRO A 254 -29.53 -5.75 1.80
C PRO A 254 -29.55 -5.68 0.26
N GLU A 255 -30.76 -5.72 -0.29
CA GLU A 255 -30.99 -5.55 -1.72
C GLU A 255 -30.56 -4.15 -2.19
N PRO A 256 -30.08 -4.01 -3.44
CA PRO A 256 -29.70 -2.73 -3.99
C PRO A 256 -30.92 -1.80 -4.07
N PRO A 257 -30.74 -0.48 -3.84
CA PRO A 257 -31.84 0.46 -3.84
C PRO A 257 -32.47 0.62 -5.22
N ASP A 258 -33.76 0.97 -5.23
CA ASP A 258 -34.51 1.34 -6.44
C ASP A 258 -33.82 2.48 -7.19
N GLU A 259 -34.00 2.55 -8.52
CA GLU A 259 -33.34 3.52 -9.40
C GLU A 259 -33.45 4.98 -8.91
N GLU A 260 -34.60 5.37 -8.36
CA GLU A 260 -34.85 6.73 -7.85
C GLU A 260 -34.00 7.11 -6.63
N HIS A 261 -33.53 6.12 -5.87
CA HIS A 261 -32.79 6.31 -4.62
C HIS A 261 -31.28 6.09 -4.78
N ARG A 262 -30.84 5.73 -6.00
CA ARG A 262 -29.43 5.49 -6.33
C ARG A 262 -28.64 6.79 -6.39
N VAL A 263 -27.59 6.89 -5.59
CA VAL A 263 -26.63 8.00 -5.60
C VAL A 263 -25.23 7.41 -5.80
N PRO A 264 -24.32 8.08 -6.54
CA PRO A 264 -22.92 7.65 -6.62
C PRO A 264 -22.29 7.48 -5.24
N ALA A 265 -21.52 6.41 -5.06
CA ALA A 265 -20.85 6.09 -3.79
C ALA A 265 -19.78 7.13 -3.40
N ALA A 266 -19.13 7.70 -4.41
CA ALA A 266 -18.10 8.72 -4.28
C ALA A 266 -18.40 9.89 -5.23
N GLU A 267 -17.83 11.06 -4.93
CA GLU A 267 -17.77 12.17 -5.87
C GLU A 267 -16.82 11.83 -7.03
N ALA A 268 -16.97 12.54 -8.15
CA ALA A 268 -16.11 12.32 -9.32
C ALA A 268 -14.62 12.58 -8.94
N PRO A 269 -13.67 11.72 -9.37
CA PRO A 269 -12.24 11.88 -9.06
C PRO A 269 -11.69 13.25 -9.50
N GLU A 270 -12.22 13.77 -10.60
CA GLU A 270 -11.93 15.08 -11.18
C GLU A 270 -12.02 16.20 -10.13
N THR A 271 -13.00 16.12 -9.24
CA THR A 271 -13.23 17.10 -8.16
C THR A 271 -12.00 17.27 -7.27
N PHE A 272 -11.37 16.14 -6.91
CA PHE A 272 -10.22 16.13 -6.01
C PHE A 272 -8.93 16.52 -6.76
N TYR A 273 -8.73 16.01 -7.97
CA TYR A 273 -7.55 16.37 -8.78
C TYR A 273 -7.54 17.84 -9.16
N LEU A 274 -8.66 18.36 -9.70
CA LEU A 274 -8.76 19.78 -10.05
C LEU A 274 -8.64 20.69 -8.82
N LYS A 275 -9.15 20.26 -7.66
CA LYS A 275 -8.94 20.98 -6.40
C LYS A 275 -7.45 21.09 -6.07
N ILE A 276 -6.64 20.04 -6.26
CA ILE A 276 -5.18 20.14 -6.07
C ILE A 276 -4.54 21.06 -7.11
N ILE A 277 -4.87 20.88 -8.39
CA ILE A 277 -4.23 21.63 -9.50
C ILE A 277 -4.51 23.13 -9.41
N THR A 278 -5.70 23.52 -8.95
CA THR A 278 -6.15 24.92 -8.84
C THR A 278 -5.84 25.56 -7.48
N SER A 279 -5.58 24.78 -6.43
CA SER A 279 -5.24 25.32 -5.11
C SER A 279 -3.89 26.02 -5.12
N LYS A 280 -3.82 27.17 -4.46
CA LYS A 280 -2.59 27.96 -4.33
C LYS A 280 -1.87 27.59 -3.03
N GLY A 281 -0.56 27.38 -3.12
CA GLY A 281 0.28 27.01 -1.98
C GLY A 281 0.80 25.58 -2.00
N PHE A 282 0.38 24.74 -2.95
CA PHE A 282 1.02 23.45 -3.21
C PHE A 282 2.32 23.60 -4.02
N THR A 283 3.22 22.63 -3.86
CA THR A 283 4.47 22.58 -4.63
C THR A 283 4.19 22.24 -6.10
N THR A 284 5.13 22.56 -6.99
CA THR A 284 5.03 22.22 -8.41
C THR A 284 4.86 20.71 -8.59
N TYR A 285 5.64 19.91 -7.86
CA TYR A 285 5.54 18.45 -7.89
C TYR A 285 4.15 17.94 -7.48
N GLN A 286 3.55 18.48 -6.42
CA GLN A 286 2.21 18.09 -5.96
C GLN A 286 1.10 18.41 -6.99
N ARG A 287 1.21 19.56 -7.66
CA ARG A 287 0.25 19.93 -8.72
C ARG A 287 0.46 19.08 -9.97
N LEU A 288 1.72 18.82 -10.31
CA LEU A 288 2.12 17.97 -11.43
C LEU A 288 1.63 16.53 -11.24
N SER A 289 1.86 15.92 -10.07
CA SER A 289 1.43 14.55 -9.76
C SER A 289 -0.09 14.40 -9.81
N ALA A 290 -0.85 15.39 -9.34
CA ALA A 290 -2.30 15.41 -9.44
C ALA A 290 -2.77 15.51 -10.90
N ALA A 291 -2.13 16.37 -11.71
CA ALA A 291 -2.45 16.48 -13.14
C ALA A 291 -2.15 15.18 -13.91
N LEU A 292 -1.03 14.52 -13.61
CA LEU A 292 -0.68 13.23 -14.20
C LEU A 292 -1.64 12.12 -13.76
N GLY A 293 -1.99 12.03 -12.48
CA GLY A 293 -2.98 11.07 -11.99
C GLY A 293 -4.34 11.25 -12.66
N TYR A 294 -4.77 12.49 -12.85
CA TYR A 294 -6.00 12.78 -13.58
C TYR A 294 -5.91 12.37 -15.06
N ALA A 295 -4.78 12.62 -15.72
CA ALA A 295 -4.54 12.21 -17.10
C ALA A 295 -4.57 10.68 -17.25
N ASP A 296 -3.96 9.94 -16.33
CA ASP A 296 -3.97 8.47 -16.30
C ASP A 296 -5.38 7.93 -16.14
N TRP A 297 -6.21 8.54 -15.28
CA TRP A 297 -7.62 8.15 -15.13
C TRP A 297 -8.44 8.41 -16.39
N LEU A 298 -8.25 9.55 -17.07
CA LEU A 298 -8.91 9.83 -18.35
C LEU A 298 -8.48 8.84 -19.45
N SER A 299 -7.20 8.47 -19.47
CA SER A 299 -6.67 7.43 -20.36
C SER A 299 -7.34 6.08 -20.07
N PHE A 300 -7.47 5.70 -18.80
CA PHE A 300 -8.19 4.50 -18.36
C PHE A 300 -9.68 4.53 -18.77
N LYS A 301 -10.32 5.70 -18.73
CA LYS A 301 -11.69 5.93 -19.23
C LYS A 301 -11.82 5.93 -20.75
N LYS A 302 -10.72 5.75 -21.48
CA LYS A 302 -10.66 5.73 -22.95
C LYS A 302 -11.07 7.08 -23.56
N LEU A 303 -10.68 8.17 -22.91
CA LEU A 303 -10.84 9.55 -23.38
C LEU A 303 -9.47 10.14 -23.75
N PRO A 304 -8.85 9.70 -24.86
CA PRO A 304 -7.46 10.04 -25.17
C PRO A 304 -7.25 11.53 -25.43
N ASP A 305 -8.22 12.23 -26.04
CA ASP A 305 -8.07 13.66 -26.34
C ASP A 305 -7.99 14.50 -25.05
N SER A 306 -8.89 14.23 -24.10
CA SER A 306 -8.87 14.88 -22.78
C SER A 306 -7.65 14.48 -21.95
N ALA A 307 -7.22 13.21 -22.03
CA ALA A 307 -6.00 12.77 -21.37
C ALA A 307 -4.77 13.51 -21.92
N GLU A 308 -4.67 13.70 -23.25
CA GLU A 308 -3.56 14.45 -23.87
C GLU A 308 -3.51 15.91 -23.38
N GLU A 309 -4.67 16.57 -23.30
CA GLU A 309 -4.76 17.92 -22.74
C GLU A 309 -4.28 17.98 -21.30
N MET A 310 -4.61 16.98 -20.47
CA MET A 310 -4.14 16.92 -19.09
C MET A 310 -2.63 16.64 -19.00
N TYR A 311 -2.05 15.75 -19.82
CA TYR A 311 -0.59 15.56 -19.87
C TYR A 311 0.14 16.82 -20.33
N ARG A 312 -0.42 17.58 -21.27
CA ARG A 312 0.14 18.87 -21.68
C ARG A 312 0.01 19.91 -20.59
N TRP A 313 -1.11 19.96 -19.86
CA TRP A 313 -1.23 20.85 -18.71
C TRP A 313 -0.25 20.48 -17.59
N ALA A 314 -0.02 19.18 -17.37
CA ALA A 314 1.01 18.69 -16.46
C ALA A 314 2.41 19.21 -16.88
N LEU A 315 2.71 19.17 -18.18
CA LEU A 315 3.94 19.75 -18.73
C LEU A 315 4.01 21.27 -18.50
N ASP A 316 2.92 22.01 -18.70
CA ASP A 316 2.86 23.46 -18.46
C ASP A 316 3.09 23.80 -16.98
N ILE A 317 2.57 22.99 -16.04
CA ILE A 317 2.83 23.12 -14.60
C ILE A 317 4.33 22.92 -14.33
N ALA A 318 4.96 21.89 -14.90
CA ALA A 318 6.39 21.65 -14.74
C ALA A 318 7.24 22.79 -15.35
N ILE A 319 6.80 23.36 -16.47
CA ILE A 319 7.45 24.51 -17.12
C ILE A 319 7.34 25.77 -16.28
N ALA A 320 6.21 25.99 -15.60
CA ALA A 320 6.03 27.13 -14.71
C ALA A 320 6.96 27.10 -13.48
N GLY A 321 7.43 25.90 -13.08
CA GLY A 321 8.41 25.72 -12.01
C GLY A 321 9.87 25.86 -12.42
N LEU A 322 10.17 26.19 -13.68
CA LEU A 322 11.55 26.33 -14.15
C LEU A 322 12.24 27.57 -13.53
N PRO A 323 13.53 27.47 -13.16
CA PRO A 323 14.29 28.58 -12.57
C PRO A 323 14.70 29.65 -13.61
N THR A 324 14.26 29.53 -14.87
CA THR A 324 14.65 30.42 -15.97
C THR A 324 13.52 31.34 -16.42
N PRO A 325 13.82 32.59 -16.80
CA PRO A 325 12.81 33.55 -17.27
C PRO A 325 12.24 33.19 -18.66
N GLU A 326 13.01 32.45 -19.48
CA GLU A 326 12.62 32.04 -20.84
C GLU A 326 12.54 30.51 -20.96
N PRO A 327 11.38 29.89 -20.69
CA PRO A 327 11.23 28.43 -20.69
C PRO A 327 11.38 27.78 -22.07
N SER A 328 11.14 28.53 -23.15
CA SER A 328 11.28 28.07 -24.54
C SER A 328 12.72 27.68 -24.90
N THR A 329 13.71 28.17 -24.16
CA THR A 329 15.12 27.79 -24.33
C THR A 329 15.40 26.37 -23.83
N VAL A 330 14.62 25.87 -22.88
CA VAL A 330 14.80 24.58 -22.21
C VAL A 330 13.97 23.50 -22.89
N ILE A 331 12.68 23.78 -23.13
CA ILE A 331 11.72 22.80 -23.65
C ILE A 331 10.73 23.46 -24.61
N ASN A 332 10.38 22.72 -25.67
CA ASN A 332 9.28 23.12 -26.54
C ASN A 332 7.95 22.67 -25.91
N ARG A 333 7.06 23.63 -25.62
CA ARG A 333 5.75 23.41 -25.00
C ARG A 333 4.83 22.47 -25.80
N GLU A 334 4.85 22.58 -27.13
CA GLU A 334 3.95 21.80 -27.99
C GLU A 334 4.41 20.36 -28.16
N THR A 335 5.72 20.15 -28.22
CA THR A 335 6.30 18.83 -28.54
C THR A 335 6.83 18.09 -27.31
N GLY A 336 7.05 18.77 -26.19
CA GLY A 336 7.66 18.19 -25.00
C GLY A 336 9.15 17.83 -25.15
N ILE A 337 9.78 18.25 -26.26
CA ILE A 337 11.18 17.92 -26.55
C ILE A 337 12.10 18.90 -25.82
N LEU A 338 13.07 18.35 -25.08
CA LEU A 338 14.12 19.12 -24.43
C LEU A 338 15.16 19.59 -25.45
N SER A 339 15.49 20.88 -25.40
CA SER A 339 16.50 21.51 -26.27
C SER A 339 17.90 20.94 -26.01
N PHE A 340 18.69 20.76 -27.06
CA PHE A 340 20.08 20.28 -26.93
C PHE A 340 21.00 21.30 -26.27
N THR A 341 20.72 22.58 -26.50
CA THR A 341 21.48 23.73 -25.98
C THR A 341 21.02 24.19 -24.61
N ALA A 342 20.06 23.47 -23.99
CA ALA A 342 19.54 23.85 -22.68
C ALA A 342 20.67 23.78 -21.62
N PRO A 343 20.82 24.83 -20.78
CA PRO A 343 21.79 24.77 -19.70
C PRO A 343 21.38 23.70 -18.69
N LYS A 344 22.35 22.92 -18.21
CA LYS A 344 22.11 21.79 -17.28
C LYS A 344 21.34 22.21 -16.03
N GLU A 345 21.66 23.40 -15.51
CA GLU A 345 21.06 23.97 -14.31
C GLU A 345 19.57 24.31 -14.47
N ALA A 346 19.09 24.46 -15.71
CA ALA A 346 17.69 24.75 -15.98
C ALA A 346 16.82 23.51 -16.19
N ILE A 347 17.41 22.33 -16.35
CA ILE A 347 16.64 21.09 -16.50
C ILE A 347 16.29 20.59 -15.10
N THR A 348 14.99 20.46 -14.80
CA THR A 348 14.50 20.03 -13.49
C THR A 348 13.94 18.61 -13.54
N SER A 349 13.81 17.98 -12.37
CA SER A 349 13.23 16.63 -12.25
C SER A 349 11.74 16.59 -12.65
N ASN A 350 10.98 17.65 -12.35
CA ASN A 350 9.57 17.79 -12.72
C ASN A 350 9.36 17.79 -14.23
N VAL A 351 10.21 18.51 -14.98
CA VAL A 351 10.10 18.55 -16.46
C VAL A 351 10.43 17.19 -17.07
N VAL A 352 11.47 16.52 -16.56
CA VAL A 352 11.81 15.16 -16.99
C VAL A 352 10.67 14.18 -16.71
N TYR A 353 10.05 14.29 -15.54
CA TYR A 353 8.92 13.44 -15.15
C TYR A 353 7.70 13.69 -16.04
N ALA A 354 7.29 14.94 -16.24
CA ALA A 354 6.18 15.30 -17.11
C ALA A 354 6.39 14.87 -18.57
N ALA A 355 7.58 15.15 -19.13
CA ALA A 355 7.91 14.79 -20.50
C ALA A 355 7.96 13.27 -20.72
N THR A 356 8.43 12.51 -19.72
CA THR A 356 8.44 11.04 -19.78
C THR A 356 7.01 10.49 -19.83
N ASN A 357 6.11 10.97 -18.96
CA ASN A 357 4.72 10.51 -18.96
C ASN A 357 3.97 10.88 -20.25
N LEU A 358 4.18 12.10 -20.76
CA LEU A 358 3.62 12.51 -22.06
C LEU A 358 4.12 11.60 -23.20
N ALA A 359 5.41 11.26 -23.21
CA ALA A 359 5.98 10.36 -24.21
C ALA A 359 5.41 8.94 -24.12
N THR A 360 5.23 8.42 -22.90
CA THR A 360 4.60 7.11 -22.66
C THR A 360 3.18 7.10 -23.20
N PHE A 361 2.37 8.11 -22.86
CA PHE A 361 1.01 8.24 -23.38
C PHE A 361 0.97 8.29 -24.92
N LEU A 362 1.85 9.09 -25.55
CA LEU A 362 1.94 9.15 -27.00
C LEU A 362 2.35 7.81 -27.62
N ALA A 363 3.23 7.05 -26.97
CA ALA A 363 3.63 5.71 -27.41
C ALA A 363 2.46 4.72 -27.33
N GLU A 364 1.67 4.76 -26.24
CA GLU A 364 0.46 3.94 -26.06
C GLU A 364 -0.60 4.24 -27.13
N GLN A 365 -0.78 5.52 -27.49
CA GLN A 365 -1.67 5.94 -28.59
C GLN A 365 -1.09 5.65 -30.00
N ARG A 366 0.00 4.87 -30.10
CA ARG A 366 0.69 4.51 -31.34
C ARG A 366 1.30 5.69 -32.11
N ARG A 367 1.45 6.85 -31.47
CA ARG A 367 2.10 8.06 -32.02
C ARG A 367 3.61 8.04 -31.75
N VAL A 368 4.25 6.94 -32.13
CA VAL A 368 5.65 6.66 -31.85
C VAL A 368 6.63 7.66 -32.46
N ALA A 369 6.26 8.31 -33.57
CA ALA A 369 7.06 9.35 -34.21
C ALA A 369 7.22 10.60 -33.33
N SER A 370 6.22 10.92 -32.51
CA SER A 370 6.27 12.03 -31.55
C SER A 370 6.94 11.61 -30.24
N ALA A 371 6.72 10.36 -29.78
CA ALA A 371 7.26 9.86 -28.52
C ALA A 371 8.80 9.67 -28.54
N LEU A 372 9.34 9.10 -29.62
CA LEU A 372 10.77 8.79 -29.74
C LEU A 372 11.70 9.98 -29.47
N PRO A 373 11.54 11.16 -30.13
CA PRO A 373 12.41 12.30 -29.87
C PRO A 373 12.31 12.82 -28.43
N ILE A 374 11.14 12.71 -27.79
CA ILE A 374 10.98 13.09 -26.38
C ILE A 374 11.81 12.17 -25.50
N PHE A 375 11.67 10.84 -25.64
CA PHE A 375 12.44 9.87 -24.86
C PHE A 375 13.95 10.04 -25.04
N ILE A 376 14.42 10.27 -26.28
CA ILE A 376 15.84 10.53 -26.56
C ILE A 376 16.30 11.81 -25.86
N SER A 377 15.50 12.87 -25.92
CA SER A 377 15.83 14.16 -25.29
C SER A 377 15.91 14.05 -23.76
N VAL A 378 15.02 13.28 -23.14
CA VAL A 378 15.00 13.01 -21.71
C VAL A 378 16.19 12.14 -21.29
N LEU A 379 16.47 11.05 -22.03
CA LEU A 379 17.62 10.19 -21.74
C LEU A 379 18.92 11.00 -21.83
N ARG A 380 19.06 11.85 -22.86
CA ARG A 380 20.23 12.75 -22.99
C ARG A 380 20.34 13.70 -21.80
N ALA A 381 19.24 14.30 -21.36
CA ALA A 381 19.22 15.19 -20.21
C ALA A 381 19.68 14.48 -18.93
N ARG A 382 19.20 13.25 -18.68
CA ARG A 382 19.63 12.43 -17.53
C ARG A 382 21.10 12.03 -17.60
N LEU A 383 21.58 11.62 -18.78
CA LEU A 383 22.99 11.25 -18.97
C LEU A 383 23.94 12.45 -18.88
N GLY A 384 23.46 13.65 -19.24
CA GLY A 384 24.22 14.89 -19.19
C GLY A 384 24.19 15.62 -17.84
N ALA A 385 23.29 15.23 -16.93
CA ALA A 385 23.17 15.79 -15.59
C ALA A 385 24.40 15.48 -14.71
N ASP A 386 24.67 16.38 -13.76
CA ASP A 386 25.80 16.24 -12.86
C ASP A 386 25.52 15.17 -11.79
N GLU A 387 26.55 14.44 -11.37
CA GLU A 387 26.39 13.35 -10.39
C GLU A 387 26.05 13.90 -8.99
N ALA A 388 25.02 13.32 -8.37
CA ALA A 388 24.63 13.70 -7.03
C ALA A 388 25.74 13.36 -6.02
N ARG A 389 26.27 14.36 -5.33
CA ARG A 389 27.21 14.13 -4.21
C ARG A 389 26.43 13.60 -3.01
N ILE A 390 26.73 12.38 -2.58
CA ILE A 390 26.13 11.79 -1.38
C ILE A 390 26.68 12.52 -0.15
N LEU A 391 25.94 13.50 0.36
CA LEU A 391 26.14 14.00 1.71
C LEU A 391 25.39 13.05 2.65
N THR A 392 26.07 12.00 3.11
CA THR A 392 25.57 11.13 4.18
C THR A 392 25.51 11.93 5.47
N THR A 393 24.39 12.61 5.69
CA THR A 393 24.03 13.09 7.02
C THR A 393 23.26 11.95 7.67
N GLU A 394 24.00 10.95 8.17
CA GLU A 394 23.38 9.95 9.02
C GLU A 394 22.89 10.65 10.29
N GLN A 395 21.58 10.86 10.40
CA GLN A 395 20.98 11.20 11.68
C GLN A 395 21.28 10.04 12.64
N ARG A 396 22.17 10.30 13.59
CA ARG A 396 22.57 9.37 14.63
C ARG A 396 21.34 9.05 15.49
N LYS A 397 20.66 7.95 15.18
CA LYS A 397 19.59 7.43 16.04
C LYS A 397 20.20 6.90 17.33
N ASP A 398 19.81 7.47 18.47
CA ASP A 398 20.25 7.01 19.77
C ASP A 398 19.68 5.61 20.06
N SER A 399 20.53 4.58 19.93
CA SER A 399 20.17 3.18 20.14
C SER A 399 20.14 2.77 21.63
N SER A 400 20.00 3.73 22.54
CA SER A 400 19.95 3.45 23.98
C SER A 400 18.54 3.02 24.41
N LEU A 401 18.43 2.09 25.36
CA LEU A 401 17.12 1.62 25.88
C LEU A 401 16.26 2.76 26.46
N ILE A 402 16.92 3.77 27.05
CA ILE A 402 16.26 4.98 27.54
C ILE A 402 15.81 5.85 26.36
N GLY A 403 16.63 5.98 25.31
CA GLY A 403 16.24 6.64 24.06
C GLY A 403 15.06 5.96 23.37
N THR A 404 14.97 4.63 23.42
CA THR A 404 13.82 3.86 22.90
C THR A 404 12.55 4.10 23.73
N LEU A 405 12.63 4.12 25.07
CA LEU A 405 11.48 4.42 25.92
C LEU A 405 11.02 5.88 25.78
N VAL A 406 11.95 6.83 25.72
CA VAL A 406 11.64 8.25 25.52
C VAL A 406 11.06 8.49 24.12
N SER A 407 11.61 7.84 23.09
CA SER A 407 11.04 7.95 21.73
C SER A 407 9.67 7.29 21.60
N LEU A 408 9.33 6.28 22.41
CA LEU A 408 7.98 5.70 22.50
C LEU A 408 6.96 6.62 23.19
N LEU A 409 7.41 7.47 24.11
CA LEU A 409 6.57 8.43 24.82
C LEU A 409 6.47 9.78 24.12
N ALA A 410 7.47 10.14 23.32
CA ALA A 410 7.50 11.34 22.50
C ALA A 410 6.65 11.16 21.24
N GLU A 411 5.91 12.20 20.88
CA GLU A 411 5.20 12.26 19.61
C GLU A 411 6.24 12.23 18.46
N PRO A 412 6.04 11.39 17.42
CA PRO A 412 6.97 11.34 16.30
C PRO A 412 6.88 12.63 15.48
N ASP A 413 8.03 13.18 15.07
CA ASP A 413 8.06 14.34 14.19
C ASP A 413 7.39 14.01 12.84
N TYR A 414 6.60 14.94 12.32
CA TYR A 414 6.04 14.83 10.97
C TYR A 414 7.18 14.75 9.93
N PRO A 415 7.10 13.89 8.90
CA PRO A 415 8.16 13.73 7.93
C PRO A 415 8.50 15.05 7.22
N PRO A 416 9.77 15.31 6.90
CA PRO A 416 10.16 16.52 6.20
C PRO A 416 9.51 16.57 4.82
N VAL A 417 9.23 17.78 4.36
CA VAL A 417 8.63 18.01 3.03
C VAL A 417 9.44 17.32 1.93
N PRO A 418 8.77 16.60 1.01
CA PRO A 418 9.45 16.04 -0.14
C PRO A 418 10.01 17.18 -1.02
N PRO A 419 11.11 16.94 -1.74
CA PRO A 419 11.70 17.97 -2.60
C PRO A 419 10.68 18.44 -3.65
N SER A 420 10.61 19.76 -3.89
CA SER A 420 9.65 20.36 -4.84
C SER A 420 9.85 19.87 -6.29
N GLY A 421 11.02 19.32 -6.58
CA GLY A 421 11.38 18.81 -7.91
C GLY A 421 11.80 19.88 -8.93
N ASP A 422 11.77 21.15 -8.51
CA ASP A 422 12.18 22.34 -9.26
C ASP A 422 13.70 22.60 -9.17
N GLU A 423 14.40 21.80 -8.37
CA GLU A 423 15.85 21.80 -8.31
C GLU A 423 16.46 21.28 -9.62
N PRO A 424 17.68 21.72 -9.97
CA PRO A 424 18.41 21.18 -11.10
C PRO A 424 18.51 19.66 -11.04
N LEU A 425 18.35 19.01 -12.20
CA LEU A 425 18.41 17.56 -12.32
C LEU A 425 19.81 17.08 -11.95
N LEU A 426 19.87 16.25 -10.91
CA LEU A 426 21.07 15.54 -10.50
C LEU A 426 20.94 14.07 -10.88
N ARG A 427 22.01 13.51 -11.44
CA ARG A 427 22.08 12.10 -11.77
C ARG A 427 22.41 11.29 -10.51
N LYS A 428 21.41 10.60 -9.96
CA LYS A 428 21.57 9.70 -8.81
C LYS A 428 21.81 8.27 -9.27
N GLU A 429 22.54 7.49 -8.48
CA GLU A 429 22.70 6.05 -8.70
C GLU A 429 21.36 5.30 -8.64
N THR A 430 20.42 5.78 -7.82
CA THR A 430 19.08 5.20 -7.66
C THR A 430 18.24 5.27 -8.93
N ASP A 431 18.54 6.20 -9.83
CA ASP A 431 17.71 6.52 -11.00
C ASP A 431 18.17 5.74 -12.25
N ARG A 432 19.21 4.90 -12.11
CA ARG A 432 19.75 4.08 -13.20
C ARG A 432 18.73 3.12 -13.80
N CYS A 433 17.73 2.70 -13.02
CA CYS A 433 16.65 1.85 -13.51
C CYS A 433 15.65 2.62 -14.38
N GLU A 434 15.46 3.92 -14.12
CA GLU A 434 14.68 4.80 -14.99
C GLU A 434 15.42 5.03 -16.33
N GLU A 435 16.75 5.15 -16.30
CA GLU A 435 17.56 5.18 -17.53
C GLU A 435 17.39 3.88 -18.35
N ALA A 436 17.37 2.72 -17.69
CA ALA A 436 17.12 1.44 -18.35
C ALA A 436 15.71 1.38 -18.96
N ALA A 437 14.68 1.87 -18.26
CA ALA A 437 13.32 1.94 -18.79
C ALA A 437 13.24 2.82 -20.06
N LEU A 438 13.89 3.98 -20.06
CA LEU A 438 13.96 4.85 -21.25
C LEU A 438 14.65 4.16 -22.44
N LYS A 439 15.76 3.44 -22.18
CA LYS A 439 16.46 2.68 -23.22
C LYS A 439 15.60 1.55 -23.80
N ASN A 440 14.79 0.88 -22.97
CA ASN A 440 13.83 -0.12 -23.44
C ASN A 440 12.81 0.52 -24.41
N TYR A 441 12.14 1.60 -24.00
CA TYR A 441 11.18 2.29 -24.86
C TYR A 441 11.79 2.77 -26.19
N ILE A 442 12.98 3.37 -26.14
CA ILE A 442 13.72 3.81 -27.34
C ILE A 442 14.04 2.62 -28.24
N GLY A 443 14.55 1.52 -27.67
CA GLY A 443 14.94 0.33 -28.42
C GLY A 443 13.75 -0.35 -29.10
N GLU A 444 12.63 -0.49 -28.39
CA GLU A 444 11.37 -1.03 -28.93
C GLU A 444 10.83 -0.18 -30.06
N ILE A 445 10.75 1.15 -29.86
CA ILE A 445 10.25 2.05 -30.90
C ILE A 445 11.17 2.03 -32.13
N LEU A 446 12.49 2.08 -31.95
CA LEU A 446 13.45 2.01 -33.06
C LEU A 446 13.32 0.69 -33.82
N PHE A 447 13.17 -0.44 -33.13
CA PHE A 447 13.00 -1.73 -33.76
C PHE A 447 11.68 -1.81 -34.53
N ALA A 448 10.57 -1.41 -33.89
CA ALA A 448 9.23 -1.48 -34.47
C ALA A 448 9.06 -0.54 -35.67
N THR A 449 9.69 0.63 -35.66
CA THR A 449 9.59 1.63 -36.74
C THR A 449 10.62 1.43 -37.86
N ALA A 450 11.63 0.59 -37.67
CA ALA A 450 12.70 0.36 -38.64
C ALA A 450 12.23 -0.20 -39.99
N SER A 451 10.96 -0.55 -40.15
CA SER A 451 10.38 -1.11 -41.38
C SER A 451 11.24 -2.28 -41.86
N SER A 452 11.97 -2.15 -42.98
CA SER A 452 12.90 -3.16 -43.53
C SER A 452 14.39 -2.80 -43.41
N SER A 453 14.75 -1.73 -42.70
CA SER A 453 16.14 -1.31 -42.54
C SER A 453 16.87 -2.19 -41.52
N PRO A 454 17.84 -3.03 -41.95
CA PRO A 454 18.51 -3.97 -41.03
C PRO A 454 19.38 -3.23 -39.99
N THR A 455 19.96 -2.09 -40.36
CA THR A 455 20.82 -1.29 -39.47
C THR A 455 20.02 -0.68 -38.31
N GLN A 456 18.85 -0.14 -38.60
CA GLN A 456 17.98 0.45 -37.58
C GLN A 456 17.35 -0.61 -36.67
N ARG A 457 17.03 -1.79 -37.21
CA ARG A 457 16.60 -2.95 -36.39
C ARG A 457 17.71 -3.43 -35.45
N GLN A 458 18.94 -3.55 -35.95
CA GLN A 458 20.10 -3.90 -35.11
C GLN A 458 20.35 -2.84 -34.04
N GLN A 459 20.17 -1.56 -34.38
CA GLN A 459 20.28 -0.48 -33.42
C GLN A 459 19.22 -0.60 -32.32
N GLY A 460 17.94 -0.81 -32.66
CA GLY A 460 16.86 -1.05 -31.70
C GLY A 460 17.16 -2.22 -30.76
N LEU A 461 17.61 -3.35 -31.30
CA LEU A 461 18.02 -4.52 -30.51
C LEU A 461 19.21 -4.22 -29.59
N SER A 462 20.19 -3.42 -30.04
CA SER A 462 21.34 -3.03 -29.20
C SER A 462 20.92 -2.17 -28.02
N TRP A 463 19.93 -1.29 -28.18
CA TRP A 463 19.36 -0.48 -27.10
C TRP A 463 18.67 -1.35 -26.05
N VAL A 464 17.87 -2.34 -26.47
CA VAL A 464 17.20 -3.25 -25.53
C VAL A 464 18.22 -4.11 -24.76
N ARG A 465 19.26 -4.60 -25.43
CA ARG A 465 20.36 -5.33 -24.76
C ARG A 465 21.08 -4.45 -23.73
N ASP A 466 21.32 -3.19 -24.07
CA ASP A 466 21.94 -2.21 -23.16
C ASP A 466 21.02 -1.80 -22.00
N ALA A 467 19.72 -1.77 -22.21
CA ALA A 467 18.74 -1.54 -21.15
C ALA A 467 18.77 -2.67 -20.11
N VAL A 468 18.74 -3.94 -20.55
CA VAL A 468 18.84 -5.13 -19.69
C VAL A 468 20.17 -5.18 -18.95
N SER A 469 21.27 -4.78 -19.59
CA SER A 469 22.57 -4.71 -18.92
C SER A 469 22.57 -3.59 -17.86
N THR A 470 21.98 -2.43 -18.18
CA THR A 470 21.90 -1.28 -17.27
C THR A 470 21.05 -1.58 -16.04
N SER A 471 19.88 -2.21 -16.19
CA SER A 471 19.02 -2.57 -15.06
C SER A 471 19.69 -3.60 -14.14
N LYS A 472 20.34 -4.62 -14.72
CA LYS A 472 21.09 -5.62 -13.95
C LYS A 472 22.28 -5.02 -13.20
N LEU A 473 23.02 -4.09 -13.81
CA LEU A 473 24.09 -3.37 -13.14
C LEU A 473 23.56 -2.50 -12.00
N ALA A 474 22.43 -1.82 -12.21
CA ALA A 474 21.79 -1.00 -11.19
C ALA A 474 21.38 -1.82 -9.96
N GLN A 475 20.85 -3.04 -10.14
CA GLN A 475 20.54 -3.95 -9.02
C GLN A 475 21.77 -4.32 -8.17
N SER A 476 22.98 -4.24 -8.72
CA SER A 476 24.22 -4.56 -8.01
C SER A 476 24.78 -3.41 -7.18
N LEU A 477 24.25 -2.18 -7.35
CA LEU A 477 24.68 -1.00 -6.61
C LEU A 477 24.20 -1.07 -5.15
N ASP A 478 25.08 -0.73 -4.20
CA ASP A 478 24.76 -0.80 -2.77
C ASP A 478 23.57 0.11 -2.38
N SER A 479 23.45 1.26 -3.04
CA SER A 479 22.36 2.24 -2.86
C SER A 479 20.97 1.69 -3.23
N ILE A 480 20.92 0.73 -4.15
CA ILE A 480 19.69 0.05 -4.59
C ILE A 480 19.50 -1.27 -3.85
N ARG A 481 20.57 -2.05 -3.68
CA ARG A 481 20.52 -3.38 -3.02
C ARG A 481 20.01 -3.31 -1.58
N THR A 482 20.30 -2.21 -0.87
CA THR A 482 19.86 -1.99 0.52
C THR A 482 18.39 -1.60 0.66
N LYS A 483 17.75 -1.14 -0.42
CA LYS A 483 16.35 -0.70 -0.44
C LYS A 483 15.53 -1.65 -1.32
N ASP A 484 14.80 -2.56 -0.69
CA ASP A 484 14.04 -3.60 -1.39
C ASP A 484 13.07 -3.02 -2.44
N ASP A 485 12.39 -1.90 -2.17
CA ASP A 485 11.47 -1.27 -3.12
C ASP A 485 12.17 -0.80 -4.40
N LEU A 486 13.37 -0.24 -4.28
CA LEU A 486 14.15 0.20 -5.45
C LEU A 486 14.70 -1.02 -6.20
N ARG A 487 15.18 -2.04 -5.48
CA ARG A 487 15.64 -3.30 -6.09
C ARG A 487 14.53 -3.94 -6.93
N LYS A 488 13.32 -4.06 -6.38
CA LYS A 488 12.15 -4.63 -7.08
C LYS A 488 11.78 -3.84 -8.33
N LYS A 489 11.79 -2.49 -8.27
CA LYS A 489 11.60 -1.64 -9.46
C LYS A 489 12.64 -1.91 -10.54
N CYS A 490 13.89 -2.12 -10.16
CA CYS A 490 14.98 -2.44 -11.09
C CYS A 490 14.85 -3.85 -11.68
N GLU A 491 14.37 -4.83 -10.91
CA GLU A 491 14.05 -6.18 -11.39
C GLU A 491 12.90 -6.14 -12.40
N GLN A 492 11.85 -5.36 -12.15
CA GLN A 492 10.77 -5.12 -13.12
C GLN A 492 11.29 -4.51 -14.42
N CYS A 493 12.22 -3.56 -14.36
CA CYS A 493 12.84 -3.00 -15.56
C CYS A 493 13.69 -4.04 -16.34
N GLU A 494 14.37 -4.97 -15.64
CA GLU A 494 15.06 -6.11 -16.27
C GLU A 494 14.07 -7.07 -16.91
N GLU A 495 12.97 -7.38 -16.23
CA GLU A 495 11.91 -8.25 -16.75
C GLU A 495 11.32 -7.70 -18.05
N VAL A 496 10.87 -6.43 -18.05
CA VAL A 496 10.32 -5.76 -19.23
C VAL A 496 11.33 -5.75 -20.38
N GLY A 497 12.61 -5.47 -20.09
CA GLY A 497 13.66 -5.49 -21.12
C GLY A 497 13.94 -6.87 -21.69
N LEU A 498 13.92 -7.92 -20.86
CA LEU A 498 14.09 -9.31 -21.30
C LEU A 498 12.88 -9.80 -22.11
N GLU A 499 11.66 -9.38 -21.75
CA GLU A 499 10.46 -9.63 -22.55
C GLU A 499 10.54 -8.97 -23.93
N ALA A 500 10.93 -7.70 -23.97
CA ALA A 500 11.10 -6.95 -25.21
C ALA A 500 12.15 -7.61 -26.11
N TRP A 501 13.30 -7.98 -25.53
CA TRP A 501 14.37 -8.68 -26.23
C TRP A 501 13.86 -10.03 -26.76
N GLY A 502 13.19 -10.83 -25.93
CA GLY A 502 12.62 -12.11 -26.34
C GLY A 502 11.67 -11.96 -27.54
N LYS A 503 10.72 -11.02 -27.48
CA LYS A 503 9.76 -10.75 -28.57
C LYS A 503 10.46 -10.33 -29.86
N ILE A 504 11.50 -9.49 -29.78
CA ILE A 504 12.32 -9.09 -30.92
C ILE A 504 13.02 -10.32 -31.53
N MET A 505 13.61 -11.19 -30.71
CA MET A 505 14.27 -12.40 -31.19
C MET A 505 13.30 -13.37 -31.85
N THR A 506 12.12 -13.61 -31.25
CA THR A 506 11.07 -14.43 -31.85
C THR A 506 10.67 -13.90 -33.23
N TYR A 507 10.53 -12.58 -33.38
CA TYR A 507 10.21 -11.96 -34.67
C TYR A 507 11.34 -12.15 -35.70
N LEU A 508 12.60 -11.93 -35.30
CA LEU A 508 13.75 -12.12 -36.18
C LEU A 508 13.94 -13.59 -36.59
N ALA A 509 13.75 -14.53 -35.65
CA ALA A 509 13.80 -15.97 -35.91
C ALA A 509 12.68 -16.39 -36.89
N ALA A 510 11.45 -15.88 -36.72
CA ALA A 510 10.35 -16.12 -37.65
C ALA A 510 10.67 -15.60 -39.06
N GLU A 511 11.23 -14.40 -39.19
CA GLU A 511 11.64 -13.86 -40.49
C GLU A 511 12.76 -14.68 -41.14
N ALA A 512 13.73 -15.14 -40.35
CA ALA A 512 14.82 -16.00 -40.82
C ALA A 512 14.29 -17.39 -41.27
N ARG A 513 13.34 -17.97 -40.52
CA ARG A 513 12.62 -19.19 -40.91
C ARG A 513 11.88 -19.00 -42.24
N GLU A 514 11.15 -17.90 -42.40
CA GLU A 514 10.49 -17.62 -43.69
C GLU A 514 11.48 -17.50 -44.86
N LYS A 515 12.62 -16.85 -44.66
CA LYS A 515 13.67 -16.74 -45.70
C LYS A 515 14.23 -18.11 -46.05
N ARG A 516 14.51 -18.93 -45.03
CA ARG A 516 14.94 -20.32 -45.18
C ARG A 516 13.91 -21.15 -45.92
N ASP A 517 12.64 -21.06 -45.55
CA ASP A 517 11.54 -21.82 -46.14
C ASP A 517 11.28 -21.37 -47.58
N LYS A 518 11.35 -20.07 -47.88
CA LYS A 518 11.30 -19.54 -49.26
C LYS A 518 12.49 -20.05 -50.09
N ALA A 519 13.69 -20.11 -49.51
CA ALA A 519 14.88 -20.66 -50.18
C ALA A 519 14.80 -22.18 -50.41
N LYS A 520 14.06 -22.91 -49.55
CA LYS A 520 13.84 -24.37 -49.66
C LYS A 520 12.57 -24.74 -50.44
N SER A 521 11.62 -23.82 -50.60
CA SER A 521 10.38 -24.03 -51.35
C SER A 521 10.65 -24.17 -52.85
N GLY A 522 10.00 -25.14 -53.48
CA GLY A 522 10.29 -25.56 -54.86
C GLY A 522 10.09 -24.46 -55.91
N GLY A 523 11.05 -24.33 -56.82
CA GLY A 523 11.07 -23.37 -57.92
C GLY A 523 12.49 -23.16 -58.48
N LEU A 524 12.65 -22.25 -59.44
CA LEU A 524 13.95 -21.86 -60.02
C LEU A 524 14.95 -21.36 -58.95
N THR A 525 14.46 -20.66 -57.92
CA THR A 525 15.23 -20.20 -56.75
C THR A 525 15.69 -21.35 -55.85
N GLY A 526 14.86 -22.37 -55.62
CA GLY A 526 15.22 -23.56 -54.85
C GLY A 526 16.32 -24.40 -55.52
N LEU A 527 16.34 -24.47 -56.85
CA LEU A 527 17.42 -25.12 -57.61
C LEU A 527 18.77 -24.39 -57.46
N VAL A 528 18.77 -23.05 -57.47
CA VAL A 528 19.98 -22.23 -57.26
C VAL A 528 20.54 -22.41 -55.84
N TRP A 529 19.67 -22.41 -54.83
CA TRP A 529 20.09 -22.63 -53.44
C TRP A 529 20.52 -24.07 -53.14
N LYS A 530 20.00 -25.06 -53.86
CA LYS A 530 20.45 -26.46 -53.78
C LYS A 530 21.88 -26.65 -54.30
N VAL A 531 22.33 -25.80 -55.23
CA VAL A 531 23.71 -25.78 -55.75
C VAL A 531 24.64 -24.90 -54.89
N LYS A 532 24.14 -23.76 -54.39
CA LYS A 532 24.93 -22.79 -53.60
C LYS A 532 25.02 -23.14 -52.10
N GLY A 533 24.13 -23.99 -51.60
CA GLY A 533 24.03 -24.44 -50.20
C GLY A 533 23.20 -23.50 -49.32
N THR A 534 22.38 -24.07 -48.43
CA THR A 534 21.54 -23.31 -47.46
C THR A 534 22.15 -23.20 -46.06
N LYS A 535 23.39 -23.70 -45.88
CA LYS A 535 24.01 -23.86 -44.56
C LYS A 535 24.08 -22.56 -43.74
N GLY A 536 24.36 -21.42 -44.38
CA GLY A 536 24.42 -20.13 -43.69
C GLY A 536 23.05 -19.62 -43.21
N LEU A 537 21.97 -19.93 -43.93
CA LEU A 537 20.60 -19.59 -43.49
C LEU A 537 20.14 -20.51 -42.36
N ASP A 538 20.54 -21.78 -42.40
CA ASP A 538 20.29 -22.73 -41.32
C ASP A 538 21.02 -22.29 -40.03
N GLU A 539 22.28 -21.86 -40.13
CA GLU A 539 23.09 -21.34 -39.02
C GLU A 539 22.55 -20.00 -38.47
N GLU A 540 22.06 -19.10 -39.34
CA GLU A 540 21.43 -17.85 -38.92
C GLU A 540 20.16 -18.09 -38.10
N VAL A 541 19.31 -19.03 -38.53
CA VAL A 541 18.11 -19.42 -37.77
C VAL A 541 18.49 -20.02 -36.42
N GLU A 542 19.44 -20.96 -36.39
CA GLU A 542 19.91 -21.62 -35.17
C GLU A 542 20.50 -20.61 -34.17
N ASN A 543 21.27 -19.62 -34.65
CA ASN A 543 21.82 -18.57 -33.79
C ASN A 543 20.73 -17.68 -33.18
N LEU A 544 19.71 -17.30 -33.95
CA LEU A 544 18.61 -16.46 -33.48
C LEU A 544 17.72 -17.23 -32.48
N GLU A 545 17.43 -18.50 -32.75
CA GLU A 545 16.70 -19.39 -31.85
C GLU A 545 17.48 -19.65 -30.56
N GLY A 546 18.79 -19.90 -30.65
CA GLY A 546 19.64 -20.10 -29.48
C GLY A 546 19.72 -18.86 -28.58
N GLU A 547 19.73 -17.66 -29.17
CA GLU A 547 19.65 -16.42 -28.41
C GLU A 547 18.25 -16.22 -27.77
N GLU A 548 17.16 -16.53 -28.49
CA GLU A 548 15.79 -16.51 -27.96
C GLU A 548 15.64 -17.45 -26.74
N GLU A 549 16.12 -18.69 -26.85
CA GLU A 549 16.14 -19.65 -25.74
C GLU A 549 16.97 -19.15 -24.55
N GLY A 550 18.12 -18.54 -24.82
CA GLY A 550 18.95 -17.93 -23.79
C GLY A 550 18.24 -16.79 -23.04
N VAL A 551 17.52 -15.93 -23.76
CA VAL A 551 16.76 -14.81 -23.18
C VAL A 551 15.56 -15.31 -22.38
N THR A 552 14.79 -16.25 -22.93
CA THR A 552 13.62 -16.84 -22.25
C THR A 552 14.01 -17.60 -20.99
N MET A 553 15.14 -18.33 -20.99
CA MET A 553 15.69 -18.94 -19.77
C MET A 553 16.05 -17.90 -18.71
N ARG A 554 16.67 -16.78 -19.10
CA ARG A 554 16.98 -15.68 -18.17
C ARG A 554 15.73 -15.04 -17.60
N LEU A 555 14.72 -14.79 -18.43
CA LEU A 555 13.43 -14.23 -18.01
C LEU A 555 12.73 -15.16 -17.02
N ASN A 556 12.63 -16.45 -17.32
CA ASN A 556 12.02 -17.44 -16.44
C ASN A 556 12.76 -17.54 -15.10
N LYS A 557 14.10 -17.46 -15.12
CA LYS A 557 14.92 -17.44 -13.90
C LYS A 557 14.64 -16.19 -13.06
N LEU A 558 14.54 -15.02 -13.68
CA LEU A 558 14.23 -13.77 -12.98
C LEU A 558 12.83 -13.81 -12.37
N ARG A 559 11.81 -14.18 -13.15
CA ARG A 559 10.43 -14.35 -12.65
C ARG A 559 10.33 -15.34 -11.51
N SER A 560 11.00 -16.49 -11.62
CA SER A 560 11.03 -17.48 -10.54
C SER A 560 11.67 -16.92 -9.26
N LYS A 561 12.72 -16.10 -9.39
CA LYS A 561 13.34 -15.41 -8.24
C LYS A 561 12.38 -14.41 -7.62
N MET A 562 11.79 -13.52 -8.42
CA MET A 562 10.84 -12.50 -7.96
C MET A 562 9.64 -13.14 -7.26
N MET A 563 9.01 -14.13 -7.88
CA MET A 563 7.90 -14.88 -7.28
C MET A 563 8.30 -15.51 -5.93
N LYS A 564 9.50 -16.09 -5.84
CA LYS A 564 9.98 -16.67 -4.57
C LYS A 564 10.17 -15.60 -3.49
N GLU A 565 10.74 -14.45 -3.84
CA GLU A 565 10.90 -13.31 -2.91
C GLU A 565 9.52 -12.79 -2.46
N GLU A 566 8.55 -12.70 -3.36
CA GLU A 566 7.17 -12.32 -3.03
C GLU A 566 6.51 -13.31 -2.07
N TYR A 567 6.65 -14.63 -2.30
CA TYR A 567 6.16 -15.64 -1.38
C TYR A 567 6.88 -15.58 -0.02
N GLU A 568 8.19 -15.39 0.02
CA GLU A 568 8.95 -15.24 1.27
C GLU A 568 8.51 -13.97 2.05
N ASP A 569 8.21 -12.88 1.34
CA ASP A 569 7.67 -11.66 1.94
C ASP A 569 6.25 -11.86 2.46
N LEU A 570 5.38 -12.55 1.70
CA LEU A 570 4.05 -12.94 2.16
C LEU A 570 4.14 -13.83 3.40
N ASP A 571 4.98 -14.86 3.41
CA ASP A 571 5.17 -15.74 4.58
C ASP A 571 5.67 -14.97 5.81
N ARG A 572 6.60 -14.03 5.64
CA ARG A 572 7.06 -13.14 6.74
C ARG A 572 5.94 -12.27 7.26
N LYS A 573 5.08 -11.76 6.38
CA LYS A 573 3.92 -10.94 6.75
C LYS A 573 2.90 -11.78 7.52
N PHE A 574 2.54 -12.96 7.00
CA PHE A 574 1.64 -13.91 7.67
C PHE A 574 2.18 -14.33 9.04
N ALA A 575 3.49 -14.57 9.18
CA ALA A 575 4.10 -14.91 10.47
C ALA A 575 4.04 -13.77 11.50
N ARG A 576 3.98 -12.50 11.07
CA ARG A 576 3.85 -11.33 11.98
C ARG A 576 2.41 -11.11 12.45
N THR A 577 1.42 -11.43 11.63
CA THR A 577 -0.01 -11.32 12.00
C THR A 577 -0.45 -12.29 13.10
N PHE A 578 0.31 -13.36 13.37
CA PHE A 578 0.03 -14.29 14.49
C PHE A 578 0.62 -13.86 15.84
N VAL A 579 1.23 -12.67 15.93
CA VAL A 579 1.68 -12.09 17.20
C VAL A 579 0.70 -11.00 17.62
N PHE A 580 -0.45 -11.42 18.14
CA PHE A 580 -1.35 -10.59 18.95
C PHE A 580 -1.51 -11.19 20.34
#